data_AF-A0A3C0KW59-F1
#
_entry.id   AF-A0A3C0KW59-F1
#
_cell.length_a   1.000
_cell.length_b   1.000
_cell.length_c   1.000
_cell.angle_alpha   90.00
_cell.angle_beta   90.00
_cell.angle_gamma   90.00
#
_symmetry.space_group_name_H-M   'P 1'
#
loop_
_entity.id
_entity.type
_entity.pdbx_description
1 polymer ?
#
loop_
_entity_poly.entity_id
_entity_poly.type
_entity_poly.pdbx_seq_one_letter_code
_entity_poly.pdbx_strand_id
1 'polypeptide(L)'
;MKRLTKVIWTFFSIFALLIIAGVSISTADAAPAQPKQKNIILATTTSTQDTGLLDVLIPIFEKKTGYFVKTIAVGSGQAMTMGAKGEADVLLVHS
;
A
#
# COMPACT_ATOMS: atom_id res chain seq x y z
N MET A 1 -25.30 -32.21 -51.00
CA MET A 1 -24.84 -32.48 -49.62
C MET A 1 -23.69 -31.57 -49.16
N LYS A 2 -22.64 -31.31 -49.96
CA LYS A 2 -21.46 -30.49 -49.56
C LYS A 2 -21.71 -28.99 -49.28
N ARG A 3 -22.80 -28.41 -49.83
CA ARG A 3 -23.16 -26.99 -49.59
C ARG A 3 -23.86 -26.76 -48.25
N LEU A 4 -24.62 -27.75 -47.77
CA LEU A 4 -25.33 -27.68 -46.49
C LEU A 4 -24.35 -27.76 -45.30
N THR A 5 -23.32 -28.60 -45.40
CA THR A 5 -22.25 -28.71 -44.40
C THR A 5 -21.42 -27.44 -44.28
N LYS A 6 -21.14 -26.74 -45.40
CA LYS A 6 -20.45 -25.44 -45.38
C LYS A 6 -21.26 -24.34 -44.69
N VAL A 7 -22.57 -24.30 -44.93
CA VAL A 7 -23.46 -23.31 -44.28
C VAL A 7 -23.52 -23.55 -42.78
N ILE A 8 -23.68 -24.79 -42.33
CA ILE A 8 -23.65 -25.17 -40.90
C ILE A 8 -22.32 -24.79 -40.24
N TRP A 9 -21.19 -25.00 -40.92
CA TRP A 9 -19.87 -24.61 -40.41
C TRP A 9 -19.66 -23.09 -40.36
N THR A 10 -20.23 -22.36 -41.30
CA THR A 10 -20.16 -20.89 -41.34
C THR A 10 -20.98 -20.28 -40.20
N PHE A 11 -22.20 -20.80 -39.95
CA PHE A 11 -23.02 -20.38 -38.80
C PHE A 11 -22.38 -20.72 -37.46
N PHE A 12 -21.74 -21.90 -37.35
CA PHE A 12 -21.01 -22.29 -36.13
C PHE A 12 -19.80 -21.38 -35.87
N SER A 13 -19.08 -20.99 -36.94
CA SER A 13 -17.96 -20.05 -36.85
C SER A 13 -18.39 -18.63 -36.47
N ILE A 14 -19.54 -18.16 -36.96
CA ILE A 14 -20.11 -16.86 -36.58
C ILE A 14 -20.60 -16.87 -35.12
N PHE A 15 -21.19 -17.98 -34.67
CA PHE A 15 -21.61 -18.15 -33.27
C PHE A 15 -20.40 -18.22 -32.32
N ALA A 16 -19.31 -18.88 -32.73
CA ALA A 16 -18.06 -18.89 -31.99
C ALA A 16 -17.40 -17.50 -31.92
N LEU A 17 -17.46 -16.71 -32.99
CA LEU A 17 -16.96 -15.34 -33.02
C LEU A 17 -17.75 -14.40 -32.09
N LEU A 18 -19.07 -14.60 -31.98
CA LEU A 18 -19.96 -13.85 -31.08
C LEU A 18 -19.68 -14.14 -29.59
N ILE A 19 -19.27 -15.36 -29.25
CA ILE A 19 -18.88 -15.72 -27.87
C ILE A 19 -17.53 -15.10 -27.49
N ILE A 20 -16.59 -15.01 -28.43
CA ILE A 20 -15.27 -14.39 -28.20
C ILE A 20 -15.40 -12.86 -28.01
N ALA A 21 -16.34 -12.21 -28.68
CA ALA A 21 -16.61 -10.77 -28.50
C ALA A 21 -17.28 -10.43 -27.15
N GLY A 22 -17.93 -11.39 -26.49
CA GLY A 22 -18.57 -11.20 -25.18
C GLY A 22 -17.61 -11.23 -23.98
N VAL A 23 -16.38 -11.67 -24.17
CA VAL A 23 -15.35 -11.77 -23.11
C VAL A 23 -14.44 -10.54 -23.20
N SER A 24 -15.03 -9.36 -22.99
CA SER A 24 -14.24 -8.16 -22.68
C SER A 24 -13.84 -8.22 -21.21
N ILE A 25 -12.75 -8.94 -20.92
CA ILE A 25 -12.09 -8.89 -19.61
C ILE A 25 -11.51 -7.48 -19.48
N SER A 26 -12.25 -6.61 -18.81
CA SER A 26 -11.70 -5.36 -18.28
C SER A 26 -10.69 -5.75 -17.20
N THR A 27 -9.42 -5.86 -17.58
CA THR A 27 -8.31 -5.82 -16.62
C THR A 27 -8.31 -4.41 -16.04
N ALA A 28 -9.10 -4.23 -14.98
CA ALA A 28 -9.01 -3.07 -14.11
C ALA A 28 -7.61 -3.10 -13.51
N ASP A 29 -6.73 -2.29 -14.07
CA ASP A 29 -5.39 -2.02 -13.57
C ASP A 29 -5.57 -1.54 -12.13
N ALA A 30 -5.26 -2.41 -11.17
CA ALA A 30 -5.31 -2.11 -9.76
C ALA A 30 -4.16 -1.13 -9.47
N ALA A 31 -4.40 0.16 -9.71
CA ALA A 31 -3.47 1.21 -9.34
C ALA A 31 -3.09 1.02 -7.87
N PRO A 32 -1.78 1.04 -7.52
CA PRO A 32 -1.34 0.81 -6.15
C PRO A 32 -2.03 1.84 -5.26
N ALA A 33 -2.80 1.35 -4.28
CA ALA A 33 -3.49 2.17 -3.31
C ALA A 33 -2.47 3.07 -2.62
N GLN A 34 -2.44 4.34 -3.02
CA GLN A 34 -1.61 5.33 -2.35
C GLN A 34 -2.14 5.45 -0.91
N PRO A 35 -1.28 5.37 0.11
CA PRO A 35 -1.71 5.44 1.50
C PRO A 35 -2.52 6.73 1.73
N LYS A 36 -3.77 6.55 2.16
CA LYS A 36 -4.76 7.62 2.33
C LYS A 36 -4.37 8.61 3.43
N GLN A 37 -3.51 8.18 4.36
CA GLN A 37 -2.91 9.00 5.40
C GLN A 37 -1.40 8.75 5.43
N LYS A 38 -0.64 9.82 5.21
CA LYS A 38 0.82 9.78 5.27
C LYS A 38 1.33 10.18 6.66
N ASN A 39 0.63 9.81 7.72
CA ASN A 39 1.05 10.14 9.09
C ASN A 39 1.57 8.86 9.76
N ILE A 40 2.70 8.96 10.44
CA ILE A 40 3.26 7.86 11.24
C ILE A 40 3.56 8.33 12.67
N ILE A 41 3.35 7.45 13.65
CA ILE A 41 3.67 7.67 15.06
C ILE A 41 4.99 6.98 15.39
N LEU A 42 5.98 7.77 15.77
CA LEU A 42 7.29 7.32 16.23
C LEU A 42 7.36 7.39 17.76
N ALA A 43 7.36 6.24 18.43
CA ALA A 43 7.64 6.17 19.87
C ALA A 43 9.16 6.08 20.10
N THR A 44 9.71 6.97 20.92
CA THR A 44 11.14 7.05 21.19
C THR A 44 11.44 7.39 22.65
N THR A 45 12.72 7.41 23.02
CA THR A 45 13.18 7.80 24.36
C THR A 45 13.38 9.30 24.49
N THR A 46 13.13 9.85 25.68
CA THR A 46 13.46 11.26 25.98
C THR A 46 14.95 11.52 25.78
N SER A 47 15.82 10.58 26.17
CA SER A 47 17.27 10.67 25.92
C SER A 47 17.61 10.91 24.45
N THR A 48 16.87 10.29 23.53
CA THR A 48 17.09 10.47 22.08
C THR A 48 16.50 11.79 21.58
N GLN A 49 15.29 12.14 22.03
CA GLN A 49 14.66 13.40 21.66
C GLN A 49 15.48 14.62 22.13
N ASP A 50 15.99 14.57 23.36
CA ASP A 50 16.74 15.67 23.99
C ASP A 50 18.10 15.93 23.32
N THR A 51 18.63 14.97 22.56
CA THR A 51 19.84 15.18 21.75
C THR A 51 19.63 16.14 20.57
N GLY A 52 18.38 16.38 20.17
CA GLY A 52 18.05 17.11 18.94
C GLY A 52 18.27 16.30 17.65
N LEU A 53 18.61 15.01 17.73
CA LEU A 53 18.80 14.15 16.56
C LEU A 53 17.56 14.13 15.65
N LEU A 54 16.37 14.02 16.25
CA LEU A 54 15.11 13.93 15.52
C LEU A 54 14.70 15.25 14.87
N ASP A 55 15.16 16.38 15.41
CA ASP A 55 14.90 17.71 14.82
C ASP A 55 15.60 17.87 13.46
N VAL A 56 16.67 17.11 13.21
CA VAL A 56 17.38 17.08 11.93
C VAL A 56 16.85 15.98 11.01
N LEU A 57 16.65 14.76 11.55
CA LEU A 57 16.28 13.61 10.73
C LEU A 57 14.85 13.67 10.23
N ILE A 58 13.90 14.12 11.06
CA ILE A 58 12.48 14.16 10.68
C ILE A 58 12.28 15.07 9.46
N PRO A 59 12.71 16.35 9.45
CA PRO A 59 12.49 17.20 8.28
C PRO A 59 13.09 16.65 6.99
N ILE A 60 14.22 15.94 7.06
CA ILE A 60 14.84 15.29 5.89
C ILE A 60 13.98 14.12 5.41
N PHE A 61 13.48 13.30 6.33
CA PHE A 61 12.59 12.18 6.04
C PHE A 61 11.28 12.68 5.43
N GLU A 62 10.61 13.65 6.05
CA GLU A 62 9.32 14.18 5.58
C GLU A 62 9.44 14.78 4.18
N LYS A 63 10.53 15.53 3.90
CA LYS A 63 10.78 16.08 2.56
C LYS A 63 11.02 15.02 1.49
N LYS A 64 11.65 13.90 1.84
CA LYS A 64 11.97 12.82 0.89
C LYS A 64 10.80 11.89 0.63
N THR A 65 10.01 11.58 1.65
CA THR A 65 8.98 10.55 1.59
C THR A 65 7.56 11.13 1.51
N GLY A 66 7.38 12.37 1.95
CA GLY A 66 6.08 13.01 2.09
C GLY A 66 5.23 12.47 3.25
N TYR A 67 5.83 11.67 4.15
CA TYR A 67 5.18 11.26 5.39
C TYR A 67 5.43 12.27 6.49
N PHE A 68 4.42 12.53 7.30
CA PHE A 68 4.49 13.32 8.51
C PHE A 68 4.76 12.43 9.72
N VAL A 69 5.73 12.80 10.55
CA VAL A 69 6.16 12.00 11.69
C VAL A 69 5.74 12.67 12.99
N LYS A 70 4.88 12.00 13.75
CA LYS A 70 4.52 12.41 15.11
C LYS A 70 5.41 11.68 16.11
N THR A 71 6.25 12.40 16.82
CA THR A 71 7.10 11.83 17.87
C THR A 71 6.39 11.77 19.21
N ILE A 72 6.60 10.67 19.94
CA ILE A 72 6.19 10.49 21.33
C ILE A 72 7.43 10.05 22.12
N ALA A 73 7.98 10.96 22.91
CA ALA A 73 9.15 10.71 23.74
C ALA A 73 8.72 10.23 25.14
N VAL A 74 9.02 8.97 25.47
CA VAL A 74 8.68 8.30 26.74
C VAL A 74 9.80 7.35 27.14
N GLY A 75 9.78 6.79 28.35
CA GLY A 75 10.78 5.75 28.71
C GLY A 75 10.69 4.52 27.81
N SER A 76 11.81 3.80 27.60
CA SER A 76 11.87 2.63 26.68
C SER A 76 10.80 1.58 26.97
N GLY A 77 10.52 1.29 28.25
CA GLY A 77 9.46 0.35 28.64
C GLY A 77 8.06 0.81 28.22
N GLN A 78 7.80 2.12 28.28
CA GLN A 78 6.53 2.70 27.85
C GLN A 78 6.43 2.73 26.32
N ALA A 79 7.52 3.04 25.61
CA ALA A 79 7.56 2.98 24.14
C ALA A 79 7.27 1.56 23.63
N MET A 80 7.86 0.52 24.25
CA MET A 80 7.57 -0.87 23.93
C MET A 80 6.11 -1.24 24.21
N THR A 81 5.56 -0.77 25.33
CA THR A 81 4.14 -1.00 25.68
C THR A 81 3.20 -0.36 24.65
N MET A 82 3.53 0.86 24.19
CA MET A 82 2.78 1.58 23.16
C MET A 82 2.82 0.83 21.81
N GLY A 83 3.98 0.31 21.43
CA GLY A 83 4.13 -0.55 20.26
C GLY A 83 3.32 -1.85 20.38
N ALA A 84 3.34 -2.51 21.54
CA ALA A 84 2.58 -3.74 21.77
C ALA A 84 1.06 -3.54 21.67
N LYS A 85 0.56 -2.33 22.00
CA LYS A 85 -0.85 -1.96 21.85
C LYS A 85 -1.23 -1.51 20.43
N GLY A 86 -0.25 -1.36 19.52
CA GLY A 86 -0.48 -0.81 18.19
C GLY A 86 -0.76 0.69 18.19
N GLU A 87 -0.38 1.41 19.26
CA GLU A 87 -0.55 2.86 19.37
C GLU A 87 0.61 3.63 18.69
N ALA A 88 1.72 2.96 18.40
CA ALA A 88 2.86 3.50 17.66
C ALA A 88 3.17 2.63 16.43
N ASP A 89 3.47 3.27 15.31
CA ASP A 89 3.81 2.59 14.06
C ASP A 89 5.29 2.19 14.01
N VAL A 90 6.16 3.01 14.62
CA VAL A 90 7.60 2.82 14.64
C VAL A 90 8.11 3.04 16.06
N LEU A 91 9.10 2.23 16.45
CA LEU A 91 9.77 2.35 17.74
C LEU A 91 11.26 2.62 17.51
N LEU A 92 11.79 3.61 18.21
CA LEU A 92 13.22 3.89 18.27
C LEU A 92 13.64 3.95 19.74
N VAL A 93 14.10 2.81 20.24
CA VAL A 93 14.59 2.64 21.62
C VAL A 93 16.03 2.15 21.59
N HIS A 94 16.80 2.53 22.60
CA HIS A 94 18.12 1.96 22.87
C HIS A 94 18.17 1.47 24.32
N SER A 95 18.97 0.43 24.57
CA SER A 95 19.25 -0.15 25.88
C SER A 95 20.75 -0.12 26.14
#